data_AF-A0A9D6K0F9-F1
#
_entry.id   AF-A0A9D6K0F9-F1
#
_cell.length_a   1.000
_cell.length_b   1.000
_cell.length_c   1.000
_cell.angle_alpha   90.00
_cell.angle_beta   90.00
_cell.angle_gamma   90.00
#
_symmetry.space_group_name_H-M   'P 1'
#
loop_
_entity.id
_entity.type
_entity.pdbx_description
1 polymer ?
#
loop_
_entity_poly.entity_id
_entity_poly.type
_entity_poly.pdbx_seq_one_letter_code
_entity_poly.pdbx_strand_id
1 'polypeptide(L)'
;MTTSSPVLWVVFNVFVVLLLALDACVLSPRDSPIKIRRAVLLSAFWVLLAVFFNIGIYFWLGSQRALEFLTGYVIEQSLSIDNLFVFLLIFSYFRVPPAYQHRVLLWGIIGAQVMRAVFILAGIALLKQFHWLMYVFGAFLVFSGLKLFFEEEKEVDPEKGLVIRVFRRFF
;
A
#
# COMPACT_ATOMS: atom_id res chain seq x y z
N MET A 1 -25.45 -2.75 -21.59
CA MET A 1 -24.24 -1.96 -21.31
C MET A 1 -24.70 -0.62 -20.76
N THR A 2 -24.46 -0.35 -19.46
CA THR A 2 -24.60 0.93 -18.70
C THR A 2 -25.29 0.73 -17.34
N THR A 3 -24.58 0.11 -16.40
CA THR A 3 -24.86 0.32 -14.96
C THR A 3 -23.54 0.45 -14.22
N SER A 4 -22.72 1.43 -14.62
CA SER A 4 -21.76 2.06 -13.71
C SER A 4 -22.57 2.83 -12.68
N SER A 5 -23.31 2.15 -11.79
CA SER A 5 -24.10 2.83 -10.78
C SER A 5 -23.10 3.46 -9.80
N PRO A 6 -23.04 4.79 -9.70
CA PRO A 6 -22.17 5.46 -8.73
C PRO A 6 -22.47 4.96 -7.30
N VAL A 7 -23.72 4.51 -7.10
CA VAL A 7 -24.22 3.89 -5.88
C VAL A 7 -23.43 2.63 -5.50
N LEU A 8 -23.10 1.73 -6.43
CA LEU A 8 -22.29 0.54 -6.10
C LEU A 8 -20.87 0.92 -5.66
N TRP A 9 -20.28 1.93 -6.30
CA TRP A 9 -18.96 2.46 -5.92
C TRP A 9 -18.98 3.13 -4.54
N VAL A 10 -20.03 3.90 -4.25
CA VAL A 10 -20.21 4.56 -2.96
C VAL A 10 -20.47 3.52 -1.86
N VAL A 11 -21.36 2.55 -2.08
CA VAL A 11 -21.65 1.47 -1.13
C VAL A 11 -20.40 0.63 -0.86
N PHE A 12 -19.64 0.28 -1.89
CA PHE A 12 -18.38 -0.45 -1.74
C PHE A 12 -17.36 0.35 -0.93
N ASN A 13 -17.16 1.64 -1.22
CA ASN A 13 -16.23 2.48 -0.46
C ASN A 13 -16.67 2.66 0.99
N VAL A 14 -17.95 2.88 1.24
CA VAL A 14 -18.50 3.01 2.60
C VAL A 14 -18.32 1.70 3.37
N PHE A 15 -18.57 0.56 2.72
CA PHE A 15 -18.34 -0.76 3.31
C PHE A 15 -16.86 -0.99 3.66
N VAL A 16 -15.95 -0.63 2.76
CA VAL A 16 -14.49 -0.72 2.99
C VAL A 16 -14.05 0.20 4.13
N VAL A 17 -14.50 1.46 4.16
CA VAL A 17 -14.18 2.41 5.24
C VAL A 17 -14.73 1.92 6.57
N LEU A 18 -15.93 1.34 6.60
CA LEU A 18 -16.52 0.77 7.81
C LEU A 18 -15.72 -0.44 8.31
N LEU A 19 -15.29 -1.33 7.40
CA LEU A 19 -14.42 -2.47 7.73
C LEU A 19 -13.07 -2.01 8.29
N LEU A 20 -12.45 -1.00 7.67
CA LEU A 20 -11.20 -0.41 8.15
C LEU A 20 -11.37 0.26 9.52
N ALA A 21 -12.49 0.97 9.73
CA ALA A 21 -12.81 1.56 11.03
C ALA A 21 -13.05 0.49 12.10
N LEU A 22 -13.72 -0.61 11.75
CA LEU A 22 -13.90 -1.76 12.64
C LEU A 22 -12.56 -2.44 12.96
N ASP A 23 -11.70 -2.67 11.99
CA ASP A 23 -10.38 -3.29 12.22
C ASP A 23 -9.50 -2.41 13.11
N ALA A 24 -9.44 -1.09 12.81
CA ALA A 24 -8.68 -0.14 13.61
C ALA A 24 -9.23 0.01 15.04
N CYS A 25 -10.55 -0.06 15.23
CA CYS A 25 -11.21 0.23 16.51
C CYS A 25 -11.44 -1.01 17.38
N VAL A 26 -11.77 -2.16 16.78
CA VAL A 26 -12.11 -3.41 17.48
C VAL A 26 -10.88 -4.31 17.65
N LEU A 27 -9.92 -4.25 16.71
CA LEU A 27 -8.82 -5.19 16.67
C LEU A 27 -7.50 -4.66 17.22
N SER A 28 -7.43 -3.43 17.74
CA SER A 28 -6.26 -2.92 18.48
C SER A 28 -6.26 -3.46 19.93
N PRO A 29 -5.50 -4.53 20.26
CA PRO A 29 -5.25 -4.85 21.66
C PRO A 29 -4.46 -3.70 22.29
N ARG A 30 -5.05 -3.06 23.30
CA ARG A 30 -4.45 -1.91 23.97
C ARG A 30 -3.12 -2.24 24.66
N ASP A 31 -2.87 -3.49 25.05
CA ASP A 31 -1.80 -3.77 26.03
C ASP A 31 -1.12 -5.15 25.92
N SER A 32 -0.91 -5.73 24.74
CA SER A 32 -0.16 -7.01 24.67
C SER A 32 0.67 -7.20 23.39
N PRO A 33 1.92 -7.70 23.49
CA PRO A 33 2.73 -8.01 22.33
C PRO A 33 2.02 -9.09 21.50
N ILE A 34 1.74 -8.77 20.23
CA ILE A 34 1.09 -9.70 19.32
C ILE A 34 2.04 -10.88 19.10
N LYS A 35 1.68 -12.04 19.65
CA LYS A 35 2.39 -13.29 19.38
C LYS A 35 2.30 -13.58 17.87
N ILE A 36 3.42 -13.95 17.24
CA ILE A 36 3.50 -14.25 15.80
C ILE A 36 2.37 -15.19 15.34
N ARG A 37 2.03 -16.21 16.15
CA ARG A 37 0.91 -17.13 15.86
C ARG A 37 -0.43 -16.41 15.65
N ARG A 38 -0.72 -15.37 16.43
CA ARG A 38 -1.96 -14.59 16.29
C ARG A 38 -1.94 -13.72 15.04
N ALA A 39 -0.78 -13.13 14.71
CA ALA A 39 -0.62 -12.34 13.48
C ALA A 39 -0.81 -13.19 12.22
N VAL A 40 -0.21 -14.38 12.18
CA VAL A 40 -0.37 -15.33 11.05
C VAL A 40 -1.82 -15.79 10.91
N LEU A 41 -2.47 -16.14 12.02
CA LEU A 41 -3.85 -16.64 11.99
C LEU A 41 -4.84 -15.55 11.57
N LEU A 42 -4.61 -14.30 12.00
CA LEU A 42 -5.39 -13.15 11.57
C LEU A 42 -5.19 -12.85 10.08
N SER A 43 -3.94 -12.85 9.60
CA SER A 43 -3.64 -12.66 8.18
C SER A 43 -4.29 -13.75 7.31
N ALA A 44 -4.18 -15.01 7.72
CA ALA A 44 -4.82 -16.12 7.04
C ALA A 44 -6.35 -15.99 7.00
N PHE A 45 -6.97 -15.53 8.09
CA PHE A 45 -8.41 -15.26 8.14
C PHE A 45 -8.84 -14.23 7.08
N TRP A 46 -8.13 -13.11 6.97
CA TRP A 46 -8.43 -12.08 5.97
C TRP A 46 -8.22 -12.56 4.53
N VAL A 47 -7.14 -13.31 4.28
CA VAL A 47 -6.90 -13.91 2.96
C VAL A 47 -8.01 -14.89 2.58
N LEU A 48 -8.43 -15.75 3.51
CA LEU A 48 -9.53 -16.69 3.28
C LEU A 48 -10.84 -15.97 3.00
N LEU A 49 -11.13 -14.89 3.73
CA LEU A 49 -12.33 -14.08 3.50
C LEU A 49 -12.33 -13.46 2.10
N ALA A 50 -11.19 -12.93 1.65
CA ALA A 50 -11.03 -12.38 0.30
C ALA A 50 -11.20 -13.45 -0.79
N VAL A 51 -10.62 -14.64 -0.59
CA VAL A 51 -10.79 -15.78 -1.52
C VAL A 51 -12.25 -16.24 -1.57
N PHE A 52 -12.93 -16.33 -0.42
CA PHE A 52 -14.33 -16.71 -0.36
C PHE A 52 -15.22 -15.70 -1.09
N PHE A 53 -14.95 -14.40 -0.92
CA PHE A 53 -15.61 -13.34 -1.66
C PHE A 53 -15.36 -13.45 -3.16
N ASN A 54 -14.12 -13.74 -3.58
CA ASN A 54 -13.78 -13.95 -4.98
C ASN A 54 -14.52 -15.15 -5.62
N ILE A 55 -14.70 -16.24 -4.87
CA ILE A 55 -15.51 -17.38 -5.30
C ILE A 55 -16.97 -16.95 -5.51
N GLY A 56 -17.50 -16.11 -4.62
CA GLY A 56 -18.82 -15.49 -4.79
C GLY A 56 -18.93 -14.66 -6.07
N ILE A 57 -17.92 -13.83 -6.37
CA ILE A 57 -17.84 -13.05 -7.62
C ILE A 57 -17.80 -13.99 -8.83
N TYR A 58 -17.03 -15.08 -8.75
CA TYR A 58 -16.92 -16.05 -9.84
C TYR A 58 -18.27 -16.66 -10.21
N PHE A 59 -19.08 -17.03 -9.21
CA PHE A 59 -20.41 -17.62 -9.46
C PHE A 59 -21.45 -16.60 -9.91
N TRP A 60 -21.41 -15.35 -9.44
CA TRP A 60 -22.48 -14.36 -9.72
C TRP A 60 -22.16 -13.40 -10.87
N LEU A 61 -20.90 -13.01 -11.03
CA LEU A 61 -20.44 -12.01 -12.01
C LEU A 61 -19.53 -12.60 -13.10
N GLY A 62 -19.16 -13.89 -12.98
CA GLY A 62 -18.38 -14.63 -13.96
C GLY A 62 -16.86 -14.55 -13.74
N SER A 63 -16.14 -15.36 -14.53
CA SER A 63 -14.69 -15.57 -14.38
C SER A 63 -13.84 -14.31 -14.57
N GLN A 64 -14.22 -13.44 -15.49
CA GLN A 64 -13.44 -12.24 -15.82
C GLN A 64 -13.43 -11.23 -14.65
N ARG A 65 -14.58 -11.01 -14.01
CA ARG A 65 -14.68 -10.13 -12.82
C ARG A 65 -13.97 -10.70 -11.60
N ALA A 66 -14.02 -12.03 -11.44
CA ALA A 66 -13.27 -12.70 -10.39
C ALA A 66 -11.75 -12.58 -10.61
N LEU A 67 -11.27 -12.71 -11.86
CA LEU A 67 -9.87 -12.48 -12.18
C LEU A 67 -9.44 -11.03 -11.94
N GLU A 68 -10.26 -10.05 -12.32
CA GLU A 68 -10.02 -8.63 -12.03
C GLU A 68 -9.89 -8.38 -10.51
N PHE A 69 -10.81 -8.92 -9.72
CA PHE A 69 -10.78 -8.81 -8.26
C PHE A 69 -9.55 -9.49 -7.66
N LEU A 70 -9.27 -10.73 -8.03
CA LEU A 70 -8.14 -11.49 -7.50
C LEU A 70 -6.80 -10.83 -7.85
N THR A 71 -6.66 -10.35 -9.09
CA THR A 71 -5.46 -9.65 -9.53
C THR A 71 -5.27 -8.35 -8.76
N GLY A 72 -6.33 -7.56 -8.59
CA GLY A 72 -6.31 -6.36 -7.76
C GLY A 72 -5.92 -6.65 -6.33
N TYR A 73 -6.54 -7.66 -5.71
CA TYR A 73 -6.25 -8.10 -4.35
C TYR A 73 -4.77 -8.49 -4.16
N VAL A 74 -4.22 -9.29 -5.07
CA VAL A 74 -2.81 -9.70 -5.01
C VAL A 74 -1.88 -8.50 -5.16
N ILE A 75 -2.16 -7.58 -6.09
CA ILE A 75 -1.35 -6.37 -6.28
C ILE A 75 -1.38 -5.50 -5.02
N GLU A 76 -2.54 -5.28 -4.42
CA GLU A 76 -2.67 -4.49 -3.19
C GLU A 76 -1.96 -5.16 -2.00
N GLN A 77 -2.05 -6.49 -1.90
CA GLN A 77 -1.35 -7.25 -0.86
C GLN A 77 0.17 -7.17 -1.03
N SER A 78 0.69 -7.29 -2.26
CA SER A 78 2.12 -7.17 -2.56
C SER A 78 2.66 -5.78 -2.23
N LEU A 79 1.92 -4.72 -2.60
CA LEU A 79 2.28 -3.33 -2.26
C LEU A 79 2.31 -3.09 -0.75
N SER A 80 1.44 -3.76 0.01
CA SER A 80 1.39 -3.63 1.47
C SER A 80 2.61 -4.26 2.14
N ILE A 81 3.13 -5.38 1.60
CA ILE A 81 4.35 -6.04 2.10
C ILE A 81 5.59 -5.18 1.85
N ASP A 82 5.69 -4.60 0.64
CA ASP A 82 6.78 -3.67 0.28
C ASP A 82 6.84 -2.46 1.22
N ASN A 83 5.68 -1.84 1.48
CA ASN A 83 5.57 -0.73 2.42
C ASN A 83 6.00 -1.13 3.84
N LEU A 84 5.62 -2.32 4.32
CA LEU A 84 6.00 -2.81 5.65
C LEU A 84 7.51 -2.95 5.79
N PHE A 85 8.20 -3.44 4.74
CA PHE A 85 9.65 -3.59 4.74
C PHE A 85 10.35 -2.23 4.90
N VAL A 86 9.91 -1.20 4.16
CA VAL A 86 10.43 0.16 4.31
C VAL A 86 10.27 0.66 5.75
N PHE A 87 9.11 0.44 6.38
CA PHE A 87 8.92 0.83 7.79
C PHE A 87 9.85 0.06 8.75
N LEU A 88 10.07 -1.23 8.54
CA LEU A 88 11.00 -2.02 9.36
C LEU A 88 12.45 -1.52 9.22
N LEU A 89 12.89 -1.19 8.01
CA LEU A 89 14.21 -0.60 7.78
C LEU A 89 14.35 0.75 8.50
N ILE A 90 13.34 1.62 8.40
CA ILE A 90 13.31 2.92 9.08
C ILE A 90 13.37 2.72 10.61
N PHE A 91 12.56 1.81 11.18
CA PHE A 91 12.57 1.55 12.61
C PHE A 91 13.89 0.98 13.11
N SER A 92 14.52 0.10 12.32
CA SER A 92 15.85 -0.44 12.59
C SER A 92 16.91 0.65 12.58
N TYR A 93 16.91 1.50 11.54
CA TYR A 93 17.84 2.61 11.38
C TYR A 93 17.75 3.60 12.56
N PHE A 94 16.54 3.97 12.97
CA PHE A 94 16.31 4.91 14.08
C PHE A 94 16.25 4.24 15.48
N ARG A 95 16.44 2.91 15.56
CA ARG A 95 16.34 2.12 16.80
C ARG A 95 15.07 2.40 17.61
N VAL A 96 13.92 2.47 16.92
CA VAL A 96 12.63 2.82 17.54
C VAL A 96 12.20 1.72 18.52
N PRO A 97 11.95 2.04 19.81
CA PRO A 97 11.53 1.05 20.80
C PRO A 97 10.21 0.35 20.38
N PRO A 98 10.06 -0.97 20.63
CA PRO A 98 8.89 -1.75 20.19
C PRO A 98 7.54 -1.17 20.62
N ALA A 99 7.49 -0.53 21.80
CA ALA A 99 6.28 0.10 22.34
C ALA A 99 5.74 1.24 21.44
N TYR A 100 6.60 1.92 20.69
CA TYR A 100 6.21 3.04 19.82
C TYR A 100 6.02 2.62 18.36
N GLN A 101 6.54 1.47 17.95
CA GLN A 101 6.50 1.03 16.54
C GLN A 101 5.07 0.97 15.99
N HIS A 102 4.11 0.42 16.76
CA HIS A 102 2.72 0.34 16.32
C HIS A 102 2.10 1.73 16.08
N ARG A 103 2.35 2.70 16.99
CA ARG A 103 1.82 4.06 16.86
C ARG A 103 2.44 4.78 15.68
N VAL A 104 3.76 4.69 15.51
CA VAL A 104 4.46 5.34 14.39
C VAL A 104 4.04 4.71 13.05
N LEU A 105 3.88 3.38 13.00
CA LEU A 105 3.42 2.66 11.83
C LEU A 105 1.99 3.06 11.42
N LEU A 106 1.08 3.18 12.38
CA LEU A 106 -0.29 3.66 12.10
C LEU A 106 -0.29 5.07 11.51
N TRP A 107 0.40 6.03 12.14
CA TRP A 107 0.50 7.39 11.61
C TRP A 107 1.20 7.44 10.24
N GLY A 108 2.22 6.60 10.05
CA GLY A 108 2.93 6.45 8.79
C GLY A 108 2.03 5.93 7.66
N ILE A 109 1.26 4.86 7.90
CA ILE A 109 0.34 4.28 6.92
C ILE A 109 -0.77 5.28 6.57
N ILE A 110 -1.39 5.91 7.57
CA ILE A 110 -2.43 6.93 7.34
C ILE A 110 -1.86 8.08 6.51
N GLY A 111 -0.70 8.61 6.89
CA GLY A 111 -0.02 9.68 6.15
C GLY A 111 0.32 9.28 4.71
N ALA A 112 0.88 8.09 4.51
CA ALA A 112 1.22 7.57 3.18
C ALA A 112 -0.02 7.41 2.29
N GLN A 113 -1.12 6.88 2.83
CA GLN A 113 -2.37 6.71 2.09
C GLN A 113 -3.00 8.07 1.73
N VAL A 114 -2.95 9.06 2.62
CA VAL A 114 -3.40 10.43 2.35
C VAL A 114 -2.55 11.07 1.25
N MET A 115 -1.22 10.98 1.36
CA MET A 115 -0.31 11.49 0.32
C MET A 115 -0.59 10.82 -1.03
N ARG A 116 -0.80 9.50 -1.04
CA ARG A 116 -1.19 8.75 -2.24
C ARG A 116 -2.50 9.28 -2.82
N ALA A 117 -3.54 9.46 -2.02
CA ALA A 117 -4.81 10.00 -2.48
C ALA A 117 -4.65 11.41 -3.10
N VAL A 118 -3.90 12.30 -2.43
CA VAL A 118 -3.59 13.64 -2.93
C VAL A 118 -2.84 13.57 -4.27
N PHE A 119 -1.78 12.77 -4.37
CA PHE A 119 -1.01 12.61 -5.60
C PHE A 119 -1.84 12.04 -6.75
N ILE A 120 -2.73 11.08 -6.49
CA ILE A 120 -3.61 10.51 -7.51
C ILE A 120 -4.61 11.57 -8.00
N LEU A 121 -5.30 12.26 -7.09
CA LEU A 121 -6.27 13.29 -7.46
C LEU A 121 -5.62 14.45 -8.21
N ALA A 122 -4.48 14.93 -7.71
CA ALA A 122 -3.70 15.97 -8.37
C ALA A 122 -3.19 15.50 -9.75
N GLY A 123 -2.65 14.28 -9.84
CA GLY A 123 -2.17 13.68 -11.08
C GLY A 123 -3.26 13.56 -12.13
N ILE A 124 -4.45 13.06 -11.76
CA ILE A 124 -5.61 12.98 -12.65
C ILE A 124 -6.02 14.36 -13.15
N ALA A 125 -6.07 15.37 -12.27
CA ALA A 125 -6.40 16.74 -12.65
C ALA A 125 -5.38 17.33 -13.63
N LEU A 126 -4.08 17.06 -13.41
CA LEU A 126 -2.98 17.49 -14.28
C LEU A 126 -3.05 16.82 -15.66
N LEU A 127 -3.29 15.51 -15.70
CA LEU A 127 -3.38 14.73 -16.94
C LEU A 127 -4.57 15.16 -17.80
N LYS A 128 -5.69 15.56 -17.19
CA LYS A 128 -6.86 16.10 -17.93
C LYS A 128 -6.55 17.40 -18.66
N GLN A 129 -5.68 18.24 -18.10
CA GLN A 129 -5.28 19.51 -18.73
C GLN A 129 -4.14 19.31 -19.73
N PHE A 130 -3.17 18.44 -19.40
CA PHE A 130 -1.97 18.24 -20.20
C PHE A 130 -1.86 16.78 -20.67
N HIS A 131 -2.47 16.49 -21.82
CA HIS A 131 -2.48 15.12 -22.39
C HIS A 131 -1.06 14.60 -22.71
N TRP A 132 -0.13 15.49 -23.08
CA TRP A 132 1.26 15.10 -23.34
C TRP A 132 1.99 14.59 -22.09
N LEU A 133 1.55 15.03 -20.91
CA LEU A 133 2.11 14.64 -19.62
C LEU A 133 1.88 13.15 -19.34
N MET A 134 0.85 12.53 -19.94
CA MET A 134 0.62 11.10 -19.89
C MET A 134 1.78 10.30 -20.49
N TYR A 135 2.34 10.75 -21.60
CA TYR A 135 3.50 10.09 -22.22
C TYR A 135 4.75 10.23 -21.36
N VAL A 136 4.94 11.38 -20.71
CA VAL A 136 6.08 11.60 -19.80
C VAL A 136 5.98 10.71 -18.57
N PHE A 137 4.83 10.70 -17.89
CA PHE A 137 4.63 9.82 -16.73
C PHE A 137 4.70 8.34 -17.13
N GLY A 138 4.14 7.96 -18.27
CA GLY A 138 4.25 6.60 -18.80
C GLY A 138 5.70 6.19 -19.06
N ALA A 139 6.47 7.02 -19.77
CA ALA A 139 7.88 6.78 -20.02
C ALA A 139 8.69 6.74 -18.71
N PHE A 140 8.40 7.63 -17.77
CA PHE A 140 9.04 7.65 -16.45
C PHE A 140 8.73 6.39 -15.64
N LEU A 141 7.49 5.89 -15.68
CA LEU A 141 7.10 4.64 -15.02
C LEU A 141 7.76 3.42 -15.66
N VAL A 142 7.80 3.35 -16.99
CA VAL A 142 8.52 2.28 -17.70
C VAL A 142 10.01 2.32 -17.36
N PHE A 143 10.63 3.48 -17.41
CA PHE A 143 12.03 3.65 -17.04
C PHE A 143 12.30 3.25 -15.58
N SER A 144 11.46 3.69 -14.65
CA SER A 144 11.60 3.35 -13.22
C SER A 144 11.38 1.87 -12.95
N GLY A 145 10.38 1.26 -13.61
CA GLY A 145 10.10 -0.17 -13.51
C GLY A 145 11.24 -1.02 -14.09
N LEU A 146 11.80 -0.63 -15.24
CA LEU A 146 12.99 -1.26 -15.81
C LEU A 146 14.20 -1.09 -14.90
N LYS A 147 14.40 0.11 -14.35
CA LYS A 147 15.47 0.38 -13.38
C LYS A 147 15.36 -0.57 -12.19
N LEU A 148 14.19 -0.69 -11.57
CA LEU A 148 13.95 -1.60 -10.45
C LEU A 148 14.17 -3.07 -10.84
N PHE A 149 13.79 -3.47 -12.05
CA PHE A 149 13.97 -4.84 -12.55
C PHE A 149 15.45 -5.20 -12.79
N PHE A 150 16.27 -4.22 -13.20
CA PHE A 150 17.71 -4.40 -13.47
C PHE A 150 18.63 -4.03 -12.31
N GLU A 151 18.11 -3.37 -11.27
CA GLU A 151 18.86 -3.02 -10.06
C GLU A 151 18.86 -4.25 -9.14
N GLU A 152 19.80 -5.18 -9.40
CA GLU A 152 20.16 -6.23 -8.43
C GLU A 152 20.51 -5.56 -7.10
N GLU A 153 20.09 -6.18 -5.98
CA GLU A 153 20.34 -5.75 -4.60
C GLU A 153 21.83 -5.45 -4.34
N LYS A 154 22.31 -4.30 -4.80
CA LYS A 154 23.58 -3.74 -4.36
C LYS A 154 23.31 -3.20 -2.98
N GLU A 155 23.84 -3.89 -1.98
CA GLU A 155 23.98 -3.39 -0.62
C GLU A 155 24.26 -1.89 -0.67
N VAL A 156 23.26 -1.09 -0.29
CA VAL A 156 23.37 0.35 -0.24
C VAL A 156 24.29 0.66 0.92
N ASP A 157 25.58 0.72 0.60
CA ASP A 157 26.69 1.17 1.42
C ASP A 157 26.31 2.56 2.00
N PRO A 158 25.84 2.63 3.27
CA PRO A 158 25.14 3.80 3.82
C PRO A 158 26.03 5.06 3.92
N GLU A 159 27.34 4.90 3.74
CA GLU A 159 28.34 5.94 3.92
C GLU A 159 28.52 6.85 2.69
N LYS A 160 27.91 6.54 1.54
CA LYS A 160 28.11 7.30 0.29
C LYS A 160 27.02 8.32 -0.04
N GLY A 161 25.99 8.43 0.79
CA GLY A 161 24.85 9.33 0.59
C GLY A 161 25.28 10.78 0.38
N LEU A 162 24.76 11.42 -0.68
CA LEU A 162 24.92 12.85 -1.00
C LEU A 162 24.68 13.75 0.22
N VAL A 163 23.77 13.33 1.12
CA VAL A 163 23.42 14.02 2.36
C VAL A 163 24.61 14.15 3.32
N ILE A 164 25.43 13.10 3.49
CA ILE A 164 26.63 13.13 4.36
C ILE A 164 27.72 14.01 3.76
N ARG A 165 27.85 14.01 2.43
CA ARG A 165 28.87 14.78 1.71
C ARG A 165 28.62 16.30 1.77
N VAL A 166 27.34 16.71 1.79
CA VAL A 166 26.95 18.12 1.97
C VAL A 166 27.11 18.53 3.44
N PHE A 167 26.75 17.66 4.39
CA PHE A 167 26.92 17.95 5.82
C PHE A 167 28.39 18.13 6.22
N ARG A 168 29.30 17.29 5.72
CA ARG A 168 30.75 17.37 5.99
C ARG A 168 31.48 18.54 5.28
N ARG A 169 30.77 19.31 4.45
CA ARG A 169 31.31 20.49 3.76
C ARG A 169 30.90 21.80 4.43
N PHE A 170 29.85 21.77 5.25
CA PHE A 170 29.35 22.93 6.00
C PHE A 170 29.68 22.86 7.50
N PHE A 171 30.10 21.70 8.00
CA PHE A 171 30.61 21.46 9.35
C PHE A 171 31.91 20.65 9.27
#